data_AF-A0A5K1DGK7-F1
#
_entry.id   AF-A0A5K1DGK7-F1
#
_cell.length_a   1.000
_cell.length_b   1.000
_cell.length_c   1.000
_cell.angle_alpha   90.00
_cell.angle_beta   90.00
_cell.angle_gamma   90.00
#
_symmetry.space_group_name_H-M   'P 1'
#
loop_
_entity.id
_entity.type
_entity.pdbx_description
1 polymer ?
#
loop_
_entity_poly.entity_id
_entity_poly.type
_entity_poly.pdbx_seq_one_letter_code
_entity_poly.pdbx_strand_id
1 'polypeptide(L)'
;MAAKKKLQESFSKFLIEEVRRWSMMRQTGVSLKYMMDFGSRPSERNLLLSAQFLHKELPIRIARRAVELENLPYGLSLKHAVLT
;
A
#
# COMPACT_ATOMS: atom_id res chain seq x y z
N MET A 1 -14.48 -12.50 -16.40
CA MET A 1 -14.50 -11.45 -17.46
C MET A 1 -15.30 -10.21 -17.03
N ALA A 2 -16.57 -10.34 -16.62
CA ALA A 2 -17.42 -9.19 -16.26
C ALA A 2 -16.96 -8.38 -15.02
N ALA A 3 -16.44 -9.03 -13.97
CA ALA A 3 -15.99 -8.35 -12.74
C ALA A 3 -14.72 -7.47 -12.95
N LYS A 4 -13.74 -7.95 -13.75
CA LYS A 4 -12.57 -7.15 -14.14
C LYS A 4 -12.96 -5.90 -14.93
N LYS A 5 -14.02 -5.98 -15.74
CA LYS A 5 -14.54 -4.85 -16.53
C LYS A 5 -15.18 -3.77 -15.64
N LYS A 6 -15.92 -4.18 -14.60
CA LYS A 6 -16.56 -3.27 -13.63
C LYS A 6 -15.56 -2.47 -12.77
N LEU A 7 -14.41 -3.06 -12.44
CA LEU A 7 -13.33 -2.39 -11.70
C LEU A 7 -12.57 -1.35 -12.54
N GLN A 8 -12.35 -1.65 -13.83
CA GLN A 8 -11.79 -0.67 -14.77
C GLN A 8 -12.71 0.53 -15.02
N GLU A 9 -14.02 0.38 -14.81
CA GLU A 9 -14.99 1.46 -14.98
C GLU A 9 -15.08 2.41 -13.77
N SER A 10 -14.48 2.07 -12.61
CA SER A 10 -14.65 2.82 -11.36
C SER A 10 -13.52 3.79 -11.00
N PHE A 11 -12.31 3.63 -11.56
CA PHE A 11 -11.13 4.43 -11.20
C PHE A 11 -10.44 5.00 -12.44
N SER A 12 -9.81 6.16 -12.29
CA SER A 12 -9.06 6.78 -13.40
C SER A 12 -7.86 5.92 -13.80
N LYS A 13 -7.53 5.89 -15.10
CA LYS A 13 -6.33 5.19 -15.60
C LYS A 13 -5.07 5.65 -14.87
N PHE A 14 -4.98 6.95 -14.60
CA PHE A 14 -3.88 7.56 -13.85
C PHE A 14 -3.71 6.94 -12.45
N LEU A 15 -4.80 6.75 -11.70
CA LEU A 15 -4.72 6.14 -10.37
C LEU A 15 -4.21 4.69 -10.43
N ILE A 16 -4.67 3.93 -11.42
CA ILE A 16 -4.23 2.54 -11.63
C ILE A 16 -2.72 2.49 -11.96
N GLU A 17 -2.25 3.42 -12.79
CA GLU A 17 -0.83 3.56 -13.12
C GLU A 17 0.01 3.93 -11.89
N GLU A 18 -0.47 4.85 -11.05
CA GLU A 18 0.17 5.23 -9.79
C GLU A 18 0.27 4.04 -8.83
N VAL A 19 -0.82 3.30 -8.63
CA VAL A 19 -0.80 2.08 -7.80
C VAL A 19 0.23 1.08 -8.34
N ARG A 20 0.26 0.84 -9.65
CA ARG A 20 1.28 -0.05 -10.25
C ARG A 20 2.68 0.47 -9.99
N ARG A 21 2.93 1.77 -10.19
CA ARG A 21 4.23 2.41 -9.94
C ARG A 21 4.69 2.23 -8.49
N TRP A 22 3.83 2.55 -7.52
CA TRP A 22 4.13 2.40 -6.09
C TRP A 22 4.34 0.93 -5.70
N SER A 23 3.58 -0.01 -6.29
CA SER A 23 3.68 -1.44 -5.97
C SER A 23 5.06 -2.04 -6.30
N MET A 24 5.73 -1.51 -7.33
CA MET A 24 7.07 -1.94 -7.77
C MET A 24 8.20 -1.39 -6.91
N MET A 25 7.95 -0.40 -6.06
CA MET A 25 8.98 0.17 -5.18
C MET A 25 9.33 -0.80 -4.04
N ARG A 26 10.59 -0.74 -3.59
CA ARG A 26 11.08 -1.53 -2.45
C ARG A 26 10.53 -0.97 -1.14
N GLN A 27 10.03 -1.86 -0.28
CA GLN A 27 9.61 -1.52 1.08
C GLN A 27 10.81 -1.28 1.98
N THR A 28 10.68 -0.31 2.88
CA THR A 28 11.70 -0.01 3.88
C THR A 28 11.45 -0.84 5.14
N GLY A 29 12.35 -1.78 5.44
CA GLY A 29 12.30 -2.51 6.70
C GLY A 29 12.72 -1.62 7.87
N VAL A 30 12.00 -1.71 8.98
CA VAL A 30 12.39 -1.10 10.26
C VAL A 30 12.61 -2.21 11.28
N SER A 31 13.69 -2.14 12.04
CA SER A 31 13.94 -3.10 13.12
C SER A 31 13.17 -2.70 14.37
N LEU A 32 12.85 -3.69 15.22
CA LEU A 32 12.19 -3.43 16.51
C LEU A 32 13.04 -2.48 17.37
N LYS A 33 14.37 -2.67 17.39
CA LYS A 33 15.30 -1.78 18.10
C LYS A 33 15.17 -0.33 17.61
N TYR A 34 15.21 -0.11 16.30
CA TYR A 34 15.06 1.23 15.74
C TYR A 34 13.72 1.86 16.13
N MET A 35 12.62 1.11 16.06
CA MET A 35 11.29 1.62 16.44
C MET A 35 11.24 2.06 17.91
N MET A 36 11.81 1.24 18.80
CA MET A 36 11.89 1.56 20.24
C MET A 36 12.74 2.81 20.48
N ASP A 37 13.93 2.87 19.86
CA ASP A 37 14.86 4.00 20.02
C ASP A 37 14.24 5.30 19.46
N PHE A 38 13.61 5.25 18.27
CA PHE A 38 12.95 6.39 17.64
C PHE A 38 11.78 6.93 18.46
N GLY A 39 10.98 6.04 19.06
CA GLY A 39 9.84 6.39 19.91
C GLY A 39 10.20 6.73 21.36
N SER A 40 11.41 6.43 21.81
CA SER A 40 11.80 6.53 23.23
C SER A 40 11.70 7.95 23.81
N ARG A 41 11.90 8.98 22.97
CA ARG A 41 11.81 10.39 23.35
C ARG A 41 11.06 11.16 22.25
N PRO A 42 9.73 11.30 22.37
CA PRO A 42 8.95 12.07 21.40
C PRO A 42 9.43 13.52 21.31
N SER A 43 9.49 14.04 20.09
CA SER A 43 9.82 15.43 19.79
C SER A 43 9.12 15.85 18.50
N GLU A 44 8.94 17.15 18.28
CA GLU A 44 8.38 17.66 17.01
C GLU A 44 9.19 17.20 15.80
N ARG A 45 10.51 17.12 15.95
CA ARG A 45 11.41 16.58 14.92
C ARG A 45 11.10 15.11 14.62
N ASN A 46 10.94 14.27 15.64
CA ASN A 46 10.59 12.86 15.44
C ASN A 46 9.20 12.71 14.82
N LEU A 47 8.25 13.56 15.21
CA LEU A 47 6.92 13.58 14.60
C LEU A 47 7.01 13.91 13.10
N LEU A 48 7.73 14.96 12.72
CA LEU A 48 7.93 15.34 11.31
C LEU A 48 8.62 14.23 10.51
N LEU A 49 9.68 13.63 11.06
CA LEU A 49 10.39 12.53 10.41
C LEU A 49 9.49 11.31 10.20
N SER A 50 8.65 10.97 11.19
CA SER A 50 7.71 9.86 11.08
C SER A 50 6.64 10.13 10.02
N ALA A 51 6.13 11.36 9.94
CA ALA A 51 5.16 11.77 8.93
C ALA A 51 5.76 11.68 7.52
N GLN A 52 7.00 12.16 7.33
CA GLN A 52 7.71 12.08 6.05
C GLN A 52 7.96 10.62 5.63
N PHE A 53 8.35 9.77 6.58
CA PHE A 53 8.52 8.34 6.34
C PHE A 53 7.20 7.70 5.89
N LEU A 54 6.12 7.89 6.66
CA LEU A 54 4.81 7.30 6.38
C LEU A 54 4.22 7.81 5.06
N HIS A 55 4.38 9.09 4.75
CA HIS A 55 3.91 9.69 3.49
C HIS A 55 4.46 8.96 2.26
N LYS A 56 5.70 8.48 2.31
CA LYS A 56 6.32 7.71 1.23
C LYS A 56 6.07 6.20 1.36
N GLU A 57 6.17 5.65 2.55
CA GLU A 57 6.15 4.20 2.79
C GLU A 57 4.73 3.61 2.69
N LEU A 58 3.69 4.32 3.15
CA LEU A 58 2.31 3.82 3.13
C LEU A 58 1.80 3.56 1.70
N PRO A 59 1.95 4.49 0.72
CA PRO A 59 1.57 4.23 -0.66
C PRO A 59 2.23 2.97 -1.24
N ILE A 60 3.52 2.74 -0.97
CA ILE A 60 4.26 1.55 -1.43
C ILE A 60 3.62 0.27 -0.89
N ARG A 61 3.34 0.23 0.41
CA ARG A 61 2.80 -0.97 1.08
C ARG A 61 1.36 -1.26 0.64
N ILE A 62 0.51 -0.25 0.62
CA ILE A 62 -0.89 -0.38 0.24
C ILE A 62 -0.99 -0.80 -1.24
N ALA A 63 -0.23 -0.15 -2.12
CA ALA A 63 -0.24 -0.47 -3.55
C ALA A 63 0.19 -1.91 -3.82
N ARG A 64 1.22 -2.40 -3.12
CA ARG A 64 1.64 -3.80 -3.25
C ARG A 64 0.54 -4.77 -2.81
N ARG A 65 -0.13 -4.51 -1.69
CA ARG A 65 -1.26 -5.33 -1.22
C ARG A 65 -2.43 -5.30 -2.20
N ALA A 66 -2.77 -4.14 -2.76
CA ALA A 66 -3.83 -4.03 -3.76
C ALA A 66 -3.55 -4.89 -5.00
N VAL A 67 -2.30 -4.86 -5.51
CA VAL A 67 -1.88 -5.69 -6.66
C VAL A 67 -1.89 -7.17 -6.31
N GLU A 68 -1.49 -7.56 -5.09
CA GLU A 68 -1.56 -8.95 -4.65
C GLU A 68 -3.00 -9.45 -4.55
N LEU A 69 -3.91 -8.64 -3.99
CA LEU A 69 -5.34 -8.95 -3.90
C LEU A 69 -5.99 -9.10 -5.28
N GLU A 70 -5.61 -8.26 -6.25
CA GLU A 70 -6.07 -8.38 -7.64
C GLU A 70 -5.63 -9.71 -8.29
N ASN A 71 -4.43 -10.18 -7.95
CA ASN A 71 -3.78 -11.35 -8.56
C ASN A 71 -3.89 -12.64 -7.73
N LEU A 72 -4.80 -12.71 -6.75
CA LEU A 72 -5.00 -13.92 -5.97
C LEU A 72 -5.41 -15.12 -6.87
N PRO A 73 -4.90 -16.33 -6.56
CA PRO A 73 -5.16 -17.52 -7.36
C PRO A 73 -6.61 -18.04 -7.19
N TYR A 74 -6.99 -19.00 -8.03
CA TYR A 74 -8.27 -19.74 -7.94
C TYR A 74 -9.53 -18.87 -7.92
N GLY A 75 -9.45 -17.67 -8.51
CA GLY A 75 -10.57 -16.72 -8.53
C GLY A 75 -10.89 -16.11 -7.16
N LEU A 76 -9.98 -16.20 -6.18
CA LEU A 76 -10.18 -15.62 -4.86
C LEU A 76 -10.33 -14.09 -4.91
N SER A 77 -9.70 -13.42 -5.88
CA SER A 77 -9.88 -11.99 -6.13
C SER A 77 -11.32 -11.60 -6.52
N LEU A 78 -12.18 -12.57 -6.84
CA LEU A 78 -13.59 -12.37 -7.17
C LEU A 78 -14.53 -12.67 -5.99
N LYS A 79 -13.99 -13.12 -4.85
CA LYS A 79 -14.81 -13.40 -3.66
C LYS A 79 -15.30 -12.10 -3.06
N HIS A 80 -16.51 -12.14 -2.49
CA HIS A 80 -17.18 -10.96 -1.93
C HIS A 80 -16.29 -10.18 -0.97
N ALA A 81 -15.68 -10.85 0.01
CA ALA A 81 -14.80 -10.24 1.01
C ALA A 81 -13.56 -9.50 0.46
N VAL A 82 -13.22 -9.67 -0.82
CA VAL A 82 -12.13 -8.93 -1.49
C VAL A 82 -12.65 -7.76 -2.33
N LEU A 83 -13.90 -7.85 -2.81
CA LEU A 83 -14.51 -6.85 -3.69
C LEU A 83 -15.37 -5.81 -2.96
N THR A 84 -15.77 -6.09 -1.72
CA THR A 84 -16.54 -5.19 -0.85
C THR A 84 -15.68 -4.55 0.21
#